data_AF-Q30TB9-F1
#
_entry.id   AF-Q30TB9-F1
#
_cell.length_a   1.000
_cell.length_b   1.000
_cell.length_c   1.000
_cell.angle_alpha   90.00
_cell.angle_beta   90.00
_cell.angle_gamma   90.00
#
_symmetry.space_group_name_H-M   'P 1'
#
loop_
_entity.id
_entity.type
_entity.pdbx_description
1 polymer ?
#
loop_
_entity_poly.entity_id
_entity_poly.type
_entity_poly.pdbx_seq_one_letter_code
_entity_poly.pdbx_strand_id
1 'polypeptide(L)' 'MVEINWEDFKFFKQYSNKKNDNFEILLDFLKNYCKITSPKEMFETMLNDETAQLMLKKREMYTLEDLERHLYKDFNAK' A
#
# COMPACT_ATOMS: atom_id res chain seq x y z
N MET A 1 -4.48 -14.30 6.03
CA MET A 1 -4.09 -12.95 5.55
C MET A 1 -2.60 -12.81 5.69
N VAL A 2 -1.96 -12.14 4.73
CA VAL A 2 -0.50 -11.92 4.74
C VAL A 2 -0.18 -10.82 5.75
N GLU A 3 0.76 -11.08 6.65
CA GLU A 3 1.27 -10.10 7.63
C GLU A 3 2.35 -9.21 6.99
N ILE A 4 2.39 -7.93 7.36
CA ILE A 4 3.39 -6.99 6.83
C ILE A 4 4.67 -7.12 7.65
N ASN A 5 5.73 -7.69 7.04
CA ASN A 5 7.05 -7.67 7.65
C ASN A 5 7.69 -6.27 7.49
N TRP A 6 7.67 -5.50 8.58
CA TRP A 6 8.23 -4.14 8.61
C TRP A 6 9.75 -4.08 8.49
N GLU A 7 10.47 -5.17 8.77
CA GLU A 7 11.91 -5.25 8.52
C GLU A 7 12.20 -5.37 7.02
N ASP A 8 11.47 -6.24 6.33
CA ASP A 8 11.54 -6.38 4.86
C ASP A 8 11.11 -5.09 4.16
N PHE A 9 10.06 -4.44 4.68
CA PHE A 9 9.64 -3.12 4.18
C PHE A 9 10.76 -2.08 4.33
N LYS A 10 11.45 -2.02 5.48
CA LYS A 10 12.57 -1.09 5.68
C LYS A 10 13.72 -1.38 4.72
N PHE A 11 14.03 -2.65 4.48
CA PHE A 11 15.03 -3.06 3.50
C PHE A 11 14.61 -2.65 2.08
N PHE A 12 13.39 -3.00 1.67
CA PHE A 12 12.82 -2.63 0.36
C PHE A 12 12.85 -1.11 0.14
N LYS A 13 12.45 -0.34 1.17
CA LYS A 13 12.39 1.13 1.14
C LYS A 13 13.75 1.77 0.80
N GLN A 14 14.87 1.18 1.21
CA GLN A 14 16.22 1.73 0.93
C GLN A 14 16.52 1.81 -0.58
N TYR A 15 15.92 0.90 -1.36
CA TYR A 15 16.10 0.79 -2.81
C TYR A 15 14.95 1.43 -3.61
N SER A 16 13.94 1.97 -2.94
CA SER A 16 12.84 2.63 -3.63
C SER A 16 13.25 3.99 -4.19
N ASN A 17 12.78 4.29 -5.40
CA ASN A 17 12.91 5.61 -6.01
C ASN A 17 11.89 6.61 -5.46
N LYS A 18 10.84 6.14 -4.75
CA LYS A 18 9.78 6.97 -4.16
C LYS A 18 10.09 7.42 -2.72
N LYS A 19 11.34 7.78 -2.42
CA LYS A 19 11.88 7.92 -1.05
C LYS A 19 11.08 8.81 -0.09
N ASN A 20 10.29 9.74 -0.61
CA ASN A 20 9.54 10.72 0.18
C ASN A 20 8.12 10.30 0.55
N ASP A 21 7.63 9.17 0.03
CA ASP A 21 6.25 8.73 0.28
C ASP A 21 6.19 7.27 0.76
N ASN A 22 6.19 7.10 2.08
CA ASN A 22 6.13 5.78 2.70
C ASN A 22 4.89 4.97 2.31
N PHE A 23 3.77 5.62 2.01
CA PHE A 23 2.56 4.91 1.63
C PHE A 23 2.67 4.38 0.21
N GLU A 24 3.17 5.18 -0.74
CA GLU A 24 3.44 4.69 -2.09
C GLU A 24 4.47 3.56 -2.11
N ILE A 25 5.50 3.66 -1.27
CA ILE A 25 6.48 2.59 -1.10
C ILE A 25 5.81 1.34 -0.53
N LEU A 26 4.86 1.49 0.40
CA LEU A 26 4.13 0.36 0.97
C LEU A 26 3.25 -0.33 -0.09
N LEU A 27 2.54 0.44 -0.92
CA LEU A 27 1.77 -0.13 -2.03
C LEU A 27 2.68 -0.90 -3.02
N ASP A 28 3.85 -0.33 -3.36
CA ASP A 28 4.83 -1.00 -4.20
C ASP A 28 5.40 -2.26 -3.53
N PHE A 29 5.63 -2.23 -2.22
CA PHE A 29 6.10 -3.38 -1.45
C PHE A 29 5.07 -4.50 -1.44
N LEU A 30 3.80 -4.21 -1.11
CA LEU A 30 2.72 -5.19 -1.11
C LEU A 30 2.54 -5.81 -2.49
N LYS A 31 2.58 -5.00 -3.55
CA LYS A 31 2.44 -5.45 -4.95
C LYS A 31 3.64 -6.28 -5.43
N ASN A 32 4.85 -5.75 -5.28
CA ASN A 32 6.02 -6.29 -5.97
C ASN A 32 6.82 -7.29 -5.11
N TYR A 33 6.87 -7.08 -3.79
CA TYR A 33 7.58 -7.95 -2.86
C TYR A 33 6.65 -9.04 -2.31
N CYS A 34 5.48 -8.66 -1.77
CA CYS A 34 4.52 -9.61 -1.19
C CYS A 34 3.58 -10.26 -2.23
N LYS A 35 3.61 -9.82 -3.50
CA LYS A 35 2.76 -10.33 -4.60
C LYS A 35 1.26 -10.15 -4.40
N ILE A 36 0.85 -9.21 -3.55
CA ILE A 36 -0.55 -8.84 -3.32
C ILE A 36 -0.98 -7.89 -4.44
N THR A 37 -1.68 -8.43 -5.43
CA THR A 37 -2.06 -7.68 -6.64
C THR A 37 -3.52 -7.23 -6.66
N SER A 38 -4.36 -7.83 -5.81
CA SER A 38 -5.76 -7.44 -5.64
C SER A 38 -5.86 -6.22 -4.72
N PRO A 39 -6.54 -5.12 -5.13
CA PRO A 39 -6.83 -3.99 -4.25
C PRO A 39 -7.57 -4.41 -2.98
N LYS A 40 -8.49 -5.37 -3.08
CA LYS A 40 -9.22 -5.91 -1.94
C LYS A 40 -8.29 -6.58 -0.94
N GLU A 41 -7.42 -7.46 -1.41
CA GLU A 41 -6.47 -8.16 -0.55
C GLU A 41 -5.45 -7.18 0.05
N MET A 42 -5.01 -6.19 -0.72
CA MET A 42 -4.14 -5.12 -0.24
C MET A 42 -4.80 -4.31 0.88
N PHE A 43 -6.05 -3.89 0.67
CA PHE A 43 -6.82 -3.15 1.66
C PHE A 43 -7.06 -3.97 2.94
N GLU A 44 -7.46 -5.24 2.80
CA GLU A 44 -7.63 -6.15 3.92
C GLU A 44 -6.32 -6.35 4.68
N THR A 45 -5.20 -6.60 4.00
CA THR A 45 -3.87 -6.70 4.63
C THR A 45 -3.53 -5.43 5.42
N MET A 46 -3.76 -4.25 4.85
CA MET A 46 -3.50 -2.98 5.51
C MET A 46 -4.45 -2.72 6.69
N LEU A 47 -5.69 -3.19 6.64
CA LEU A 47 -6.63 -3.12 7.76
C LEU A 47 -6.25 -4.07 8.92
N ASN A 48 -5.46 -5.11 8.68
CA ASN A 48 -5.03 -6.02 9.73
C ASN A 48 -3.68 -5.63 10.36
N ASP A 49 -3.06 -4.53 9.92
CA ASP A 49 -1.82 -4.01 10.47
C ASP A 49 -2.01 -2.57 10.99
N GLU A 50 -1.68 -2.31 12.25
CA GLU A 50 -1.90 -1.02 12.90
C GLU A 50 -1.14 0.12 12.20
N THR A 51 0.08 -0.13 11.73
CA THR A 51 0.90 0.88 11.08
C THR A 51 0.36 1.21 9.69
N ALA A 52 -0.04 0.20 8.92
CA ALA A 52 -0.65 0.39 7.61
C ALA A 52 -2.02 1.06 7.71
N GLN A 53 -2.84 0.73 8.71
CA GLN A 53 -4.07 1.43 9.02
C GLN A 53 -3.85 2.92 9.27
N LEU A 54 -2.80 3.29 10.02
CA LEU A 54 -2.45 4.69 10.25
C LEU A 54 -2.06 5.40 8.94
N MET A 55 -1.40 4.72 8.02
CA MET A 55 -1.07 5.29 6.71
C MET A 55 -2.32 5.51 5.84
N LEU A 56 -3.29 4.59 5.86
CA LEU A 56 -4.60 4.76 5.21
C LEU A 56 -5.35 5.97 5.80
N LYS A 57 -5.45 6.04 7.12
CA LYS A 57 -6.13 7.13 7.84
C LYS A 57 -5.53 8.50 7.54
N LYS A 58 -4.20 8.61 7.47
CA LYS A 58 -3.50 9.85 7.11
C LYS A 58 -3.83 10.36 5.70
N ARG A 59 -4.39 9.52 4.85
CA ARG A 59 -4.80 9.83 3.47
C ARG A 59 -6.32 9.86 3.30
N GLU A 60 -7.06 9.79 4.40
CA GLU A 60 -8.52 9.76 4.40
C GLU A 60 -9.10 8.59 3.57
N MET A 61 -8.35 7.47 3.48
CA MET A 61 -8.82 6.25 2.82
C MET A 61 -9.44 5.32 3.87
N TYR A 62 -10.77 5.22 3.88
CA TYR A 62 -11.52 4.44 4.86
C TYR A 62 -12.21 3.22 4.24
N THR A 63 -12.27 3.17 2.92
CA THR A 63 -12.96 2.13 2.17
C THR A 63 -12.03 1.52 1.11
N LEU A 64 -12.40 0.33 0.64
CA LEU A 64 -11.76 -0.29 -0.53
C LEU A 64 -11.83 0.64 -1.75
N GLU A 65 -12.96 1.32 -1.95
CA GLU A 65 -13.17 2.22 -3.08
C GLU A 65 -12.19 3.41 -3.06
N ASP A 66 -11.86 3.94 -1.87
CA ASP A 66 -10.86 5.00 -1.75
C ASP A 66 -9.47 4.53 -2.21
N LEU A 67 -9.08 3.30 -1.82
CA LEU A 67 -7.82 2.70 -2.26
C LEU A 67 -7.83 2.41 -3.76
N GLU A 68 -8.92 1.88 -4.30
CA GLU A 68 -9.06 1.64 -5.74
C GLU A 68 -8.96 2.93 -6.55
N ARG A 69 -9.66 3.99 -6.12
CA ARG A 69 -9.55 5.33 -6.73
C ARG A 69 -8.12 5.86 -6.70
N HIS A 70 -7.38 5.59 -5.62
CA HIS A 70 -5.98 5.97 -5.51
C HIS A 70 -5.08 5.16 -6.47
N LEU A 71 -5.25 3.84 -6.52
CA LEU A 71 -4.46 2.94 -7.37
C LEU A 71 -4.72 3.15 -8.87
N TYR A 72 -5.95 3.50 -9.23
CA TYR A 72 -6.40 3.63 -10.62
C TYR A 72 -6.62 5.09 -11.05
N LYS A 73 -6.09 6.06 -10.30
CA LYS A 73 -6.27 7.49 -10.59
C LYS A 73 -5.81 7.90 -12.00
N ASP A 74 -4.86 7.16 -12.58
CA ASP A 74 -4.35 7.37 -13.95
C ASP A 74 -5.06 6.51 -15.02
N PHE A 75 -6.00 5.64 -14.65
CA PHE A 75 -6.67 4.73 -15.59
C PHE A 75 -7.70 5.42 -16.51
N ASN A 76 -7.87 6.75 -16.37
CA ASN A 76 -8.72 7.58 -17.24
C ASN A 76 -7.93 8.50 -18.20
N ALA A 77 -6.62 8.32 -18.36
CA ALA A 77 -5.84 9.06 -19.36
C ALA A 77 -5.75 8.29 -20.70
N LYS A 78 -6.78 8.51 -21.54
CA LYS A 78 -6.95 8.18 -22.98
C LYS A 78 -7.43 6.78 -23.35
#